data_AF-A0AAU7ZSR8-F1
#
_entry.id   AF-A0AAU7ZSR8-F1
#
_cell.length_a   1.000
_cell.length_b   1.000
_cell.length_c   1.000
_cell.angle_alpha   90.00
_cell.angle_beta   90.00
_cell.angle_gamma   90.00
#
_symmetry.space_group_name_H-M   'P 1'
#
loop_
_entity.id
_entity.type
_entity.pdbx_description
1 polymer ?
#
loop_
_entity_poly.entity_id
_entity_poly.type
_entity_poly.pdbx_seq_one_letter_code
_entity_poly.pdbx_strand_id
1 'polypeptide(L)'
;MFSLITTHLPLTLRSPRVLIAIGATTAAAIGVTTYALTRRKPSAEELERERRELLARTGRITDGTIMDTMIAEVRKPALDLADDPEPVRQGPMTPEMIVYVYRIAGVTYECAQDVTMLPELVHGVRTDLPIQVRYAPQNPANSIVVAETWSGLRLGARAPVPYPSDEDELRDPI
;
A
#
# COMPACT_ATOMS: atom_id res chain seq x y z
N MET A 1 15.73 -69.05 -20.47
CA MET A 1 15.33 -69.33 -19.07
C MET A 1 14.65 -68.07 -18.55
N PHE A 2 13.33 -67.94 -18.70
CA PHE A 2 12.58 -66.75 -18.30
C PHE A 2 12.12 -66.89 -16.84
N SER A 3 12.63 -66.01 -15.97
CA SER A 3 12.25 -65.95 -14.56
C SER A 3 10.93 -65.18 -14.42
N LEU A 4 9.88 -65.86 -13.96
CA LEU A 4 8.60 -65.28 -13.61
C LEU A 4 8.72 -64.60 -12.23
N ILE A 5 8.90 -63.29 -12.21
CA ILE A 5 8.74 -62.51 -10.98
C ILE A 5 7.25 -62.57 -10.61
N THR A 6 6.90 -63.42 -9.65
CA THR A 6 5.57 -63.47 -9.04
C THR A 6 5.43 -62.25 -8.14
N THR A 7 4.70 -61.24 -8.58
CA THR A 7 4.43 -60.04 -7.78
C THR A 7 3.43 -60.39 -6.67
N HIS A 8 3.92 -60.72 -5.48
CA HIS A 8 3.07 -60.91 -4.30
C HIS A 8 2.52 -59.55 -3.86
N LEU A 9 1.30 -59.22 -4.28
CA LEU A 9 0.62 -58.02 -3.75
C LEU A 9 0.37 -58.23 -2.25
N PRO A 10 0.86 -57.35 -1.36
CA PRO A 10 0.79 -57.60 0.08
C PRO A 10 -0.68 -57.66 0.56
N LEU A 11 -0.99 -58.66 1.39
CA LEU A 11 -2.34 -59.02 1.88
C LEU A 11 -3.11 -57.85 2.53
N THR A 12 -2.41 -56.82 2.99
CA THR A 12 -2.97 -55.58 3.55
C THR A 12 -3.79 -54.76 2.56
N LEU A 13 -3.54 -54.85 1.24
CA LEU A 13 -4.32 -54.15 0.20
C LEU A 13 -5.70 -54.77 -0.08
N ARG A 14 -6.02 -55.94 0.48
CA ARG A 14 -7.34 -56.58 0.31
C ARG A 14 -8.40 -56.10 1.31
N SER A 15 -8.02 -55.29 2.30
CA SER A 15 -8.97 -54.74 3.28
C SER A 15 -9.73 -53.56 2.66
N PRO A 16 -11.08 -53.61 2.60
CA PRO A 16 -11.87 -52.50 2.07
C PRO A 16 -11.63 -51.20 2.86
N ARG A 17 -11.31 -51.31 4.15
CA ARG A 17 -10.98 -50.15 5.01
C ARG A 17 -9.66 -49.49 4.58
N VAL A 18 -8.66 -50.27 4.20
CA VAL A 18 -7.36 -49.74 3.74
C VAL A 18 -7.52 -49.06 2.38
N LEU A 19 -8.28 -49.66 1.47
CA LEU A 19 -8.59 -49.05 0.17
C LEU A 19 -9.35 -47.72 0.31
N ILE A 20 -10.36 -47.67 1.21
CA ILE A 20 -11.09 -46.44 1.52
C ILE A 20 -10.17 -45.37 2.12
N ALA A 21 -9.31 -45.74 3.07
CA ALA A 21 -8.38 -44.80 3.71
C ALA A 21 -7.38 -44.21 2.71
N ILE A 22 -6.82 -45.03 1.82
CA ILE A 22 -5.92 -44.57 0.75
C ILE A 22 -6.65 -43.63 -0.20
N GLY A 23 -7.87 -43.99 -0.63
CA GLY A 23 -8.69 -43.14 -1.50
C GLY A 23 -9.01 -41.79 -0.86
N ALA A 24 -9.46 -41.79 0.39
CA ALA A 24 -9.78 -40.56 1.13
C ALA A 24 -8.54 -39.66 1.32
N THR A 25 -7.40 -40.24 1.68
CA THR A 25 -6.14 -39.49 1.83
C THR A 25 -5.68 -38.88 0.51
N THR A 26 -5.79 -39.65 -0.59
CA THR A 26 -5.43 -39.19 -1.93
C THR A 26 -6.35 -38.06 -2.38
N ALA A 27 -7.66 -38.19 -2.18
CA ALA A 27 -8.63 -37.15 -2.51
C ALA A 27 -8.39 -35.86 -1.70
N ALA A 28 -8.08 -35.98 -0.40
CA ALA A 28 -7.76 -34.84 0.44
C ALA A 28 -6.46 -34.14 -0.01
N ALA A 29 -5.41 -34.90 -0.32
CA ALA A 29 -4.14 -34.35 -0.81
C ALA A 29 -4.32 -33.63 -2.15
N ILE A 30 -5.11 -34.20 -3.07
CA ILE A 30 -5.45 -33.56 -4.34
C ILE A 30 -6.23 -32.27 -4.06
N GLY A 31 -7.28 -32.31 -3.23
CA GLY A 31 -8.07 -31.13 -2.88
C GLY A 31 -7.24 -29.99 -2.30
N VAL A 32 -6.35 -30.29 -1.35
CA VAL A 32 -5.43 -29.30 -0.76
C VAL A 32 -4.47 -28.74 -1.81
N THR A 33 -3.90 -29.60 -2.65
CA THR A 33 -2.98 -29.19 -3.71
C THR A 33 -3.69 -28.28 -4.72
N THR A 34 -4.87 -28.68 -5.20
CA THR A 34 -5.66 -27.87 -6.14
C THR A 34 -6.07 -26.54 -5.52
N TYR A 35 -6.51 -26.53 -4.26
CA TYR A 35 -6.80 -25.28 -3.54
C TYR A 35 -5.56 -24.40 -3.42
N ALA A 36 -4.41 -24.96 -3.03
CA ALA A 36 -3.17 -24.20 -2.87
C ALA A 36 -2.62 -23.64 -4.20
N LEU A 37 -2.85 -24.34 -5.32
CA LEU A 37 -2.45 -23.90 -6.65
C LEU A 37 -3.44 -22.90 -7.26
N THR A 38 -4.73 -22.98 -6.90
CA THR A 38 -5.77 -22.09 -7.43
C THR A 38 -6.08 -20.89 -6.53
N ARG A 39 -5.64 -20.89 -5.27
CA ARG A 39 -5.77 -19.72 -4.39
C ARG A 39 -5.08 -18.52 -5.02
N ARG A 40 -5.78 -17.39 -5.07
CA ARG A 40 -5.21 -16.14 -5.59
C ARG A 40 -4.06 -15.71 -4.68
N LYS A 41 -2.92 -15.36 -5.29
CA LYS A 41 -1.84 -14.70 -4.58
C LYS A 41 -2.31 -13.30 -4.19
N PRO A 42 -1.97 -12.80 -2.98
CA PRO A 42 -2.25 -11.42 -2.61
C PRO A 42 -1.73 -10.45 -3.67
N SER A 43 -2.49 -9.39 -3.95
CA SER A 43 -2.08 -8.37 -4.91
C SER A 43 -0.85 -7.61 -4.40
N ALA A 44 -0.11 -6.96 -5.28
CA ALA A 44 1.02 -6.12 -4.88
C ALA A 44 0.59 -5.01 -3.90
N GLU A 45 -0.59 -4.45 -4.11
CA GLU A 45 -1.20 -3.44 -3.24
C GLU A 45 -1.54 -4.01 -1.85
N GLU A 46 -2.11 -5.22 -1.78
CA GLU A 46 -2.40 -5.89 -0.52
C GLU A 46 -1.13 -6.18 0.28
N LEU A 47 -0.08 -6.65 -0.39
CA LEU A 47 1.23 -6.87 0.22
C LEU A 47 1.83 -5.56 0.74
N GLU A 48 1.74 -4.49 -0.04
CA GLU A 48 2.26 -3.18 0.37
C GLU A 48 1.47 -2.59 1.53
N ARG A 49 0.14 -2.75 1.54
CA ARG A 49 -0.71 -2.38 2.68
C ARG A 49 -0.34 -3.17 3.93
N GLU A 50 -0.15 -4.48 3.82
CA GLU A 50 0.27 -5.33 4.95
C GLU A 50 1.64 -4.90 5.48
N ARG A 51 2.59 -4.58 4.60
CA ARG A 51 3.92 -4.06 4.99
C ARG A 51 3.80 -2.76 5.77
N ARG A 52 3.02 -1.79 5.27
CA ARG A 52 2.80 -0.48 5.92
C ARG A 52 2.16 -0.65 7.29
N GLU A 53 1.13 -1.49 7.39
CA GLU A 53 0.43 -1.78 8.63
C GLU A 53 1.33 -2.53 9.65
N LEU A 54 2.18 -3.46 9.20
CA LEU A 54 3.16 -4.10 10.06
C LEU A 54 4.13 -3.08 10.67
N LEU A 55 4.68 -2.17 9.85
CA LEU A 55 5.53 -1.07 10.32
C LEU A 55 4.77 -0.13 11.27
N ALA A 56 3.54 0.26 10.92
CA ALA A 56 2.66 1.11 11.71
C ALA A 56 2.46 0.57 13.14
N ARG A 57 2.33 -0.75 13.28
CA ARG A 57 2.20 -1.40 14.59
C ARG A 57 3.53 -1.61 15.31
N THR A 58 4.55 -2.09 14.61
CA THR A 58 5.76 -2.68 15.26
C THR A 58 7.04 -1.85 15.13
N GLY A 59 7.08 -0.88 14.21
CA GLY A 59 8.25 -0.06 13.96
C GLY A 59 8.63 0.84 15.16
N ARG A 60 9.89 1.25 15.21
CA ARG A 60 10.34 2.32 16.11
C ARG A 60 10.15 3.67 15.45
N ILE A 61 10.02 4.72 16.25
CA ILE A 61 9.81 6.10 15.78
C ILE A 61 11.10 6.90 15.98
N THR A 62 11.43 7.75 15.01
CA THR A 62 12.48 8.78 15.08
C THR A 62 12.03 10.01 14.33
N ASP A 63 12.67 11.15 14.59
CA ASP A 63 12.46 12.35 13.79
C ASP A 63 13.19 12.27 12.44
N GLY A 64 12.62 12.95 11.44
CA GLY A 64 13.18 13.11 10.10
C GLY A 64 12.69 14.39 9.43
N THR A 65 13.09 14.58 8.18
CA THR A 65 12.72 15.74 7.36
C THR A 65 12.33 15.27 5.96
N ILE A 66 11.32 15.92 5.36
CA ILE A 66 10.97 15.69 3.97
C ILE A 66 11.99 16.41 3.08
N MET A 67 12.55 15.68 2.11
CA MET A 67 13.47 16.24 1.14
C MET A 67 12.74 16.70 -0.13
N ASP A 68 11.78 15.90 -0.59
CA ASP A 68 11.01 16.22 -1.79
C ASP A 68 9.62 15.55 -1.76
N THR A 69 8.67 16.12 -2.49
CA THR A 69 7.33 15.57 -2.70
C THR A 69 7.01 15.61 -4.18
N MET A 70 6.87 14.44 -4.81
CA MET A 70 6.47 14.37 -6.21
C MET A 70 4.95 14.38 -6.28
N ILE A 71 4.41 15.36 -6.98
CA ILE A 71 2.98 15.54 -7.17
C ILE A 71 2.66 15.14 -8.59
N ALA A 72 1.68 14.26 -8.78
CA ALA A 72 1.08 14.10 -10.08
C ALA A 72 0.32 15.37 -10.44
N GLU A 73 0.80 16.08 -11.45
CA GLU A 73 -0.02 17.07 -12.13
C GLU A 73 -1.32 16.38 -12.51
N VAL A 74 -2.45 16.99 -12.13
CA VAL A 74 -3.77 16.58 -12.59
C VAL A 74 -3.69 16.56 -14.11
N ARG A 75 -3.55 15.37 -14.69
CA ARG A 75 -3.63 15.15 -16.12
C ARG A 75 -5.04 15.59 -16.51
N LYS A 76 -5.19 16.86 -16.91
CA LYS A 76 -6.34 17.26 -17.72
C LYS A 76 -6.29 16.34 -18.93
N PRO A 77 -7.28 15.46 -19.17
CA PRO A 77 -7.36 14.81 -20.46
C PRO A 77 -7.39 15.95 -21.49
N ALA A 78 -6.48 15.89 -22.46
CA ALA A 78 -6.39 16.83 -23.56
C ALA A 78 -7.69 16.80 -24.35
N LEU A 79 -8.67 17.57 -23.89
CA LEU A 79 -9.84 18.00 -24.62
C LEU A 79 -9.69 19.52 -24.73
N ASP A 80 -8.67 19.91 -25.48
CA ASP A 80 -8.50 21.26 -26.00
C ASP A 80 -9.58 21.49 -27.05
N LEU A 81 -10.75 21.95 -26.60
CA LEU A 81 -11.75 22.64 -27.41
C LEU A 81 -12.48 23.69 -26.53
N ALA A 82 -11.74 24.69 -26.05
CA ALA A 82 -12.29 26.02 -25.75
C ALA A 82 -11.16 26.99 -25.42
N ASP A 83 -11.02 28.03 -26.25
CA ASP A 83 -10.23 29.25 -25.99
C ASP A 83 -10.86 30.05 -24.84
N ASP A 84 -10.68 29.61 -23.59
CA ASP A 84 -10.86 30.48 -22.43
C ASP A 84 -9.74 30.22 -21.40
N PRO A 85 -8.93 31.24 -21.04
CA PRO A 85 -7.99 31.12 -19.95
C PRO A 85 -8.74 31.20 -18.62
N GLU A 86 -9.54 30.16 -18.32
CA GLU A 86 -10.04 29.95 -16.96
C GLU A 86 -8.82 29.93 -16.02
N PRO A 87 -8.78 30.75 -14.95
CA PRO A 87 -7.67 30.77 -14.03
C PRO A 87 -7.49 29.34 -13.52
N VAL A 88 -6.31 28.77 -13.73
CA VAL A 88 -5.94 27.43 -13.28
C VAL A 88 -6.20 27.37 -11.78
N ARG A 89 -7.40 26.93 -11.38
CA ARG A 89 -7.73 26.62 -10.00
C ARG A 89 -6.79 25.48 -9.63
N GLN A 90 -5.71 25.82 -8.93
CA GLN A 90 -4.78 24.86 -8.36
C GLN A 90 -5.59 24.03 -7.37
N GLY A 91 -6.10 22.88 -7.83
CA GLY A 91 -6.71 21.89 -6.97
C GLY A 91 -5.73 21.45 -5.89
N PRO A 92 -6.20 20.90 -4.77
CA PRO A 92 -5.32 20.49 -3.67
C PRO A 92 -4.22 19.54 -4.17
N MET A 93 -3.00 20.04 -4.14
CA MET A 93 -1.79 19.37 -4.60
C MET A 93 -1.54 18.16 -3.70
N THR A 94 -1.69 16.94 -4.24
CA THR A 94 -1.56 15.69 -3.48
C THR A 94 -0.35 14.93 -4.00
N PRO A 95 0.67 14.67 -3.16
CA PRO A 95 1.84 13.93 -3.59
C PRO A 95 1.49 12.46 -3.86
N GLU A 96 2.15 11.87 -4.86
CA GLU A 96 2.17 10.43 -5.10
C GLU A 96 3.43 9.79 -4.49
N MET A 97 4.49 10.57 -4.31
CA MET A 97 5.75 10.12 -3.71
C MET A 97 6.25 11.12 -2.67
N ILE A 98 6.73 10.62 -1.52
CA ILE A 98 7.41 11.43 -0.51
C ILE A 98 8.83 10.91 -0.34
N VAL A 99 9.82 11.77 -0.58
CA VAL A 99 11.24 11.49 -0.32
C VAL A 99 11.61 12.15 1.01
N TYR A 100 12.22 11.40 1.91
CA TYR A 100 12.55 11.86 3.25
C TYR A 100 13.87 11.29 3.73
N VAL A 101 14.44 11.98 4.73
CA VAL A 101 15.71 11.62 5.35
C VAL A 101 15.55 11.55 6.87
N TYR A 102 16.22 10.59 7.49
CA TYR A 102 16.31 10.48 8.94
C TYR A 102 17.63 9.80 9.34
N ARG A 103 17.96 9.85 10.64
CA ARG A 103 19.26 9.39 11.14
C ARG A 103 19.11 8.47 12.34
N ILE A 104 19.83 7.35 12.33
CA ILE A 104 19.90 6.40 13.46
C ILE A 104 21.33 5.95 13.66
N ALA A 105 21.80 5.95 14.91
CA ALA A 105 23.13 5.47 15.28
C ALA A 105 24.27 6.07 14.41
N GLY A 106 24.12 7.34 14.04
CA GLY A 106 25.09 8.05 13.21
C GLY A 106 24.91 7.88 11.69
N VAL A 107 24.11 6.91 11.24
CA VAL A 107 23.85 6.60 9.82
C VAL A 107 22.62 7.36 9.31
N THR A 108 22.76 8.03 8.16
CA THR A 108 21.69 8.74 7.49
C THR A 108 21.03 7.83 6.46
N TYR A 109 19.71 7.76 6.49
CA TYR A 109 18.91 7.00 5.54
C TYR A 109 18.08 7.98 4.72
N GLU A 110 18.23 7.92 3.41
CA GLU A 110 17.37 8.58 2.43
C GLU A 110 16.42 7.52 1.89
N CYS A 111 15.13 7.78 1.99
CA CYS A 111 14.08 6.83 1.64
C CYS A 111 12.99 7.55 0.86
N ALA A 112 12.27 6.77 0.06
CA ALA A 112 11.15 7.26 -0.71
C ALA A 112 9.96 6.35 -0.41
N GLN A 113 8.82 6.94 -0.09
CA GLN A 113 7.56 6.23 0.09
C GLN A 113 6.56 6.62 -1.00
N ASP A 114 6.03 5.61 -1.69
CA ASP A 114 4.85 5.73 -2.55
C ASP A 114 3.60 5.90 -1.68
N VAL A 115 2.87 6.98 -1.93
CA VAL A 115 1.66 7.39 -1.22
C VAL A 115 0.47 7.56 -2.17
N THR A 116 0.57 7.04 -3.40
CA THR A 116 -0.50 7.07 -4.42
C THR A 116 -1.81 6.48 -3.88
N MET A 117 -1.70 5.45 -3.03
CA MET A 117 -2.85 4.78 -2.41
C MET A 117 -3.31 5.43 -1.09
N LEU A 118 -2.69 6.55 -0.68
CA LEU A 118 -2.99 7.28 0.56
C LEU A 118 -3.33 8.76 0.33
N PRO A 119 -4.05 9.15 -0.74
CA PRO A 119 -4.21 10.57 -1.11
C PRO A 119 -4.83 11.38 0.04
N GLU A 120 -5.82 10.81 0.72
CA GLU A 120 -6.52 11.44 1.85
C GLU A 120 -5.63 11.80 3.04
N LEU A 121 -4.54 11.06 3.23
CA LEU A 121 -3.62 11.22 4.36
C LEU A 121 -2.45 12.16 4.06
N VAL A 122 -2.28 12.55 2.80
CA VAL A 122 -1.13 13.35 2.34
C VAL A 122 -1.54 14.68 1.71
N HIS A 123 -2.80 15.10 1.88
CA HIS A 123 -3.25 16.42 1.42
C HIS A 123 -2.63 17.55 2.25
N GLY A 124 -1.97 18.50 1.58
CA GLY A 124 -1.40 19.69 2.24
C GLY A 124 -0.20 19.39 3.13
N VAL A 125 0.62 18.39 2.77
CA VAL A 125 1.87 18.07 3.49
C VAL A 125 2.78 19.30 3.57
N ARG A 126 3.24 19.60 4.79
CA ARG A 126 4.21 20.66 5.07
C ARG A 126 5.62 20.09 5.05
N THR A 127 6.38 20.47 4.03
CA THR A 127 7.79 20.10 3.84
C THR A 127 8.76 20.87 4.74
N ASP A 128 8.30 22.01 5.28
CA ASP A 128 9.11 22.93 6.10
C ASP A 128 9.15 22.55 7.59
N LEU A 129 8.40 21.52 7.99
CA LEU A 129 8.33 21.05 9.37
C LEU A 129 8.94 19.65 9.53
N PRO A 130 9.50 19.34 10.72
CA PRO A 130 9.98 18.00 11.00
C PRO A 130 8.82 17.00 11.01
N ILE A 131 9.13 15.81 10.52
CA ILE A 131 8.21 14.66 10.47
C ILE A 131 8.67 13.58 11.44
N GLN A 132 7.77 12.66 11.74
CA GLN A 132 8.14 11.39 12.37
C GLN A 132 8.26 10.31 11.31
N VAL A 133 9.31 9.51 11.44
CA VAL A 133 9.58 8.33 10.60
C VAL A 133 9.43 7.10 11.47
N ARG A 134 8.71 6.10 10.97
CA ARG A 134 8.56 4.80 11.60
C ARG A 134 9.31 3.75 10.79
N TYR A 135 10.22 3.04 11.44
CA TYR A 135 11.18 2.16 10.77
C TYR A 135 11.30 0.80 11.45
N ALA A 136 11.69 -0.23 10.69
CA ALA A 136 12.02 -1.55 11.23
C ALA A 136 13.43 -1.53 11.86
N PRO A 137 13.63 -1.82 13.16
CA PRO A 137 14.95 -1.74 13.79
C PRO A 137 16.02 -2.66 13.18
N GLN A 138 15.59 -3.81 12.65
CA GLN A 138 16.47 -4.79 12.02
C GLN A 138 16.84 -4.43 10.57
N ASN A 139 16.06 -3.54 9.94
CA ASN A 139 16.30 -3.04 8.59
C ASN A 139 15.80 -1.59 8.53
N PRO A 140 16.59 -0.60 8.98
CA PRO A 140 16.11 0.78 9.08
C PRO A 140 15.58 1.32 7.77
N ALA A 141 16.25 1.04 6.64
CA ALA A 141 15.80 1.44 5.30
C ALA A 141 14.33 1.05 5.00
N ASN A 142 13.83 -0.03 5.60
CA ASN A 142 12.40 -0.33 5.62
C ASN A 142 11.67 0.61 6.60
N SER A 143 11.22 1.73 6.07
CA SER A 143 10.60 2.82 6.82
C SER A 143 9.38 3.41 6.10
N ILE A 144 8.56 4.13 6.85
CA ILE A 144 7.37 4.85 6.40
C ILE A 144 7.23 6.17 7.16
N VAL A 145 6.57 7.14 6.54
CA VAL A 145 6.13 8.41 7.14
C VAL A 145 4.62 8.46 7.30
N VAL A 146 3.88 7.61 6.58
CA VAL A 146 2.42 7.52 6.64
C VAL A 146 1.93 6.09 6.34
N ALA A 147 0.83 5.70 6.96
CA ALA A 147 0.08 4.47 6.74
C ALA A 147 -1.38 4.71 7.13
N GLU A 148 -2.25 3.75 6.80
CA GLU A 148 -3.69 3.79 7.07
C GLU A 148 -4.02 4.06 8.54
N THR A 149 -3.22 3.53 9.46
CA THR A 149 -3.45 3.59 10.90
C THR A 149 -2.49 4.54 11.63
N TRP A 150 -1.55 5.19 10.93
CA TRP A 150 -0.53 6.02 11.55
C TRP A 150 0.03 7.07 10.58
N SER A 151 0.22 8.31 11.03
CA SER A 151 0.88 9.36 10.25
C SER A 151 1.89 10.12 11.09
N GLY A 152 3.10 10.27 10.56
CA GLY A 152 4.14 11.13 11.08
C GLY A 152 4.26 12.48 10.35
N LEU A 153 3.40 12.72 9.35
CA LEU A 153 3.40 13.92 8.53
C LEU A 153 2.76 15.11 9.27
N ARG A 154 3.17 16.32 8.90
CA ARG A 154 2.50 17.57 9.30
C ARG A 154 1.66 18.06 8.14
N LEU A 155 0.36 18.20 8.36
CA LEU A 155 -0.57 18.70 7.35
C LEU A 155 -0.88 20.17 7.63
N GLY A 156 -1.00 20.97 6.57
CA GLY A 156 -1.49 22.34 6.65
C GLY A 156 -2.95 22.37 7.07
N ALA A 157 -3.35 23.42 7.79
CA ALA A 157 -4.77 23.65 8.06
C ALA A 157 -5.49 23.81 6.71
N ARG A 158 -6.52 23.00 6.46
CA ARG A 158 -7.43 23.24 5.34
C ARG A 158 -8.06 24.61 5.58
N ALA A 159 -7.79 25.58 4.71
CA ALA A 159 -8.44 26.88 4.80
C ALA A 159 -9.97 26.65 4.78
N PRO A 160 -10.74 27.19 5.73
CA PRO A 160 -12.19 27.20 5.62
C PRO A 160 -12.56 27.87 4.30
N VAL A 161 -13.46 27.27 3.53
CA VAL A 161 -14.05 27.94 2.37
C VAL A 161 -14.70 29.22 2.91
N PRO A 162 -14.30 30.43 2.46
CA PRO A 162 -15.01 31.63 2.82
C PRO A 162 -16.47 31.43 2.42
N TYR A 163 -17.39 31.52 3.38
CA TYR A 163 -18.80 31.66 3.03
C TYR A 163 -18.90 32.91 2.16
N PRO A 164 -19.56 32.86 0.98
CA PRO A 164 -19.84 34.09 0.25
C PRO A 164 -20.60 35.00 1.22
N SER A 165 -20.02 36.17 1.49
CA SER A 165 -20.71 37.20 2.24
C SER A 165 -21.85 37.72 1.38
N ASP A 166 -23.04 37.89 1.96
CA ASP A 166 -24.26 38.38 1.31
C ASP A 166 -24.09 39.75 0.61
N GLU A 167 -22.92 40.39 0.74
CA GLU A 167 -22.55 41.65 0.08
C GLU A 167 -22.32 41.51 -1.44
N ASP A 168 -22.01 40.31 -1.94
CA ASP A 168 -21.80 40.07 -3.38
C ASP A 168 -23.12 39.89 -4.16
N GLU A 169 -24.24 39.60 -3.48
CA GLU A 169 -25.56 39.41 -4.12
C GLU A 169 -26.28 40.74 -4.39
N LEU A 170 -25.83 41.85 -3.77
CA LEU A 170 -26.45 43.18 -3.91
C LEU A 170 -25.83 44.04 -5.03
N ARG A 171 -24.87 43.50 -5.80
CA ARG A 171 -24.08 44.26 -6.78
C ARG A 171 -24.51 44.15 -8.24
N ASP A 172 -25.62 43.49 -8.53
CA ASP A 172 -26.23 43.55 -9.87
C ASP A 172 -27.42 44.53 -9.90
N PRO A 173 -27.24 45.77 -10.38
CA PRO A 173 -28.35 46.58 -10.86
C PRO A 173 -28.68 46.22 -12.33
N ILE A 174 -29.96 46.00 -12.59
CA ILE A 174 -30.56 46.00 -13.94
C ILE A 174 -30.44 47.38 -14.58
#